data_AF-A0A3N5Y0U6-F1
#
_entry.id   AF-A0A3N5Y0U6-F1
#
_cell.length_a   1.000
_cell.length_b   1.000
_cell.length_c   1.000
_cell.angle_alpha   90.00
_cell.angle_beta   90.00
_cell.angle_gamma   90.00
#
_symmetry.space_group_name_H-M   'P 1'
#
loop_
_entity.id
_entity.type
_entity.pdbx_description
1 polymer ?
#
loop_
_entity_poly.entity_id
_entity_poly.type
_entity_poly.pdbx_seq_one_letter_code
_entity_poly.pdbx_strand_id
1 'polypeptide(L)'
;MPLGTQDTVWYILVWIEVSVLVIAALRTYCQKCQYPQSVCVCQFVPVIASPIQIHVLQHKRERSNAKNTVRLVQLAIPDLFVHCIENDEDIVNAIEALPSGRLAVFYPCERSFTLEEKHEDITPALYAALVFIDGSWKQAGGIARKLPTDKRLDFFHFNSIPSSRYTIRHTNKEYALSTLEAVAVALDKLFDISQHPLLALLDEFQNHWQGPTSHRRHV
;
A
#
# COMPACT_ATOMS: atom_id res chain seq x y z
N MET A 1 -49.76 50.07 -0.67
CA MET A 1 -49.64 49.12 -1.81
C MET A 1 -48.70 48.02 -1.35
N PRO A 2 -49.18 46.78 -1.13
CA PRO A 2 -48.32 45.71 -0.62
C PRO A 2 -47.52 45.11 -1.78
N LEU A 3 -46.20 45.15 -1.65
CA LEU A 3 -45.28 44.39 -2.50
C LEU A 3 -45.47 42.90 -2.19
N GLY A 4 -45.59 42.11 -3.25
CA GLY A 4 -46.12 40.75 -3.23
C GLY A 4 -45.24 39.72 -2.54
N THR A 5 -45.92 38.77 -1.93
CA THR A 5 -45.47 37.51 -1.33
C THR A 5 -44.85 36.50 -2.30
N GLN A 6 -44.51 36.90 -3.54
CA GLN A 6 -43.92 36.00 -4.54
C GLN A 6 -42.39 35.96 -4.50
N ASP A 7 -41.73 37.01 -4.01
CA ASP A 7 -40.25 37.07 -4.01
C ASP A 7 -39.63 36.16 -2.94
N THR A 8 -40.27 36.00 -1.77
CA THR A 8 -39.77 35.12 -0.70
C THR A 8 -39.86 33.64 -1.05
N VAL A 9 -40.86 33.23 -1.84
CA VAL A 9 -41.02 31.82 -2.25
C VAL A 9 -39.96 31.42 -3.28
N TRP A 10 -39.62 32.33 -4.21
CA TRP A 10 -38.51 32.14 -5.16
C TRP A 10 -37.15 32.08 -4.45
N TYR A 11 -36.88 32.93 -3.46
CA TYR A 11 -35.65 32.83 -2.67
C TYR A 11 -35.57 31.51 -1.87
N ILE A 12 -36.65 31.05 -1.25
CA ILE A 12 -36.65 29.79 -0.47
C ILE A 12 -36.42 28.57 -1.38
N LEU A 13 -37.05 28.49 -2.55
CA LEU A 13 -36.87 27.36 -3.48
C LEU A 13 -35.46 27.31 -4.08
N VAL A 14 -34.89 28.46 -4.45
CA VAL A 14 -33.50 28.55 -4.93
C VAL A 14 -32.51 28.23 -3.80
N TRP A 15 -32.78 28.61 -2.56
CA TRP A 15 -31.94 28.22 -1.41
C TRP A 15 -32.06 26.74 -1.06
N ILE A 16 -33.22 26.10 -1.24
CA ILE A 16 -33.38 24.65 -1.07
C ILE A 16 -32.66 23.89 -2.18
N GLU A 17 -32.76 24.31 -3.45
CA GLU A 17 -32.01 23.68 -4.55
C GLU A 17 -30.49 23.85 -4.40
N VAL A 18 -30.02 25.03 -4.00
CA VAL A 18 -28.60 25.27 -3.72
C VAL A 18 -28.15 24.51 -2.47
N SER A 19 -28.98 24.38 -1.44
CA SER A 19 -28.67 23.54 -0.26
C SER A 19 -28.63 22.05 -0.61
N VAL A 20 -29.51 21.57 -1.48
CA VAL A 20 -29.53 20.17 -1.98
C VAL A 20 -28.34 19.91 -2.91
N LEU A 21 -27.89 20.90 -3.70
CA LEU A 21 -26.65 20.82 -4.49
C LEU A 21 -25.37 20.95 -3.63
N VAL A 22 -25.41 21.68 -2.51
CA VAL A 22 -24.29 21.84 -1.55
C VAL A 22 -24.20 20.67 -0.55
N ILE A 23 -25.17 19.75 -0.53
CA ILE A 23 -24.91 18.32 -0.23
C ILE A 23 -24.12 17.70 -1.41
N ALA A 24 -23.07 18.39 -1.83
CA ALA A 24 -22.04 17.89 -2.71
C ALA A 24 -21.39 16.73 -1.98
N ALA A 25 -21.95 15.54 -2.20
CA ALA A 25 -21.43 14.22 -1.94
C ALA A 25 -20.29 14.19 -0.89
N LEU A 26 -20.62 14.39 0.38
CA LEU A 26 -19.73 14.00 1.47
C LEU A 26 -19.51 12.50 1.32
N ARG A 27 -18.37 12.14 0.72
CA ARG A 27 -18.00 10.75 0.47
C ARG A 27 -17.86 10.10 1.84
N THR A 28 -18.83 9.27 2.23
CA THR A 28 -18.77 8.54 3.49
C THR A 28 -17.63 7.54 3.42
N TYR A 29 -16.76 7.53 4.43
CA TYR A 29 -15.66 6.59 4.52
C TYR A 29 -15.98 5.48 5.51
N CYS A 30 -15.63 4.25 5.17
CA CYS A 30 -15.72 3.11 6.06
C CYS A 30 -14.79 3.33 7.26
N GLN A 31 -15.31 3.20 8.48
CA GLN A 31 -14.52 3.42 9.70
C GLN A 31 -13.45 2.34 9.93
N LYS A 32 -13.58 1.18 9.27
CA LYS A 32 -12.62 0.07 9.36
C LYS A 32 -11.51 0.20 8.31
N CYS A 33 -11.84 0.06 7.03
CA CYS A 33 -10.83 0.08 5.97
C CYS A 33 -10.47 1.48 5.48
N GLN A 34 -11.17 2.54 5.95
CA GLN A 34 -11.00 3.93 5.55
C GLN A 34 -11.17 4.18 4.04
N TYR A 35 -11.72 3.22 3.28
CA TYR A 35 -12.08 3.43 1.88
C TYR A 35 -13.47 4.06 1.82
N PRO A 36 -13.81 4.80 0.76
CA PRO A 36 -15.18 5.23 0.54
C PRO A 36 -16.14 4.05 0.67
N GLN A 37 -17.32 4.25 1.26
CA GLN A 37 -18.29 3.18 1.47
C GLN A 37 -18.67 2.46 0.17
N SER A 38 -18.73 3.19 -0.94
CA SER A 38 -19.01 2.64 -2.28
C SER A 38 -17.97 1.66 -2.79
N VAL A 39 -16.77 1.64 -2.21
CA VAL A 39 -15.63 0.79 -2.61
C VAL A 39 -15.01 0.08 -1.40
N CYS A 40 -15.81 -0.14 -0.36
CA CYS A 40 -15.38 -0.78 0.87
C CYS A 40 -14.92 -2.22 0.60
N VAL A 41 -13.74 -2.59 1.09
CA VAL A 41 -13.17 -3.94 0.91
C VAL A 41 -13.31 -4.83 2.14
N CYS A 42 -13.91 -4.35 3.24
CA CYS A 42 -13.89 -5.04 4.54
C CYS A 42 -14.41 -6.47 4.53
N GLN A 43 -15.39 -6.78 3.67
CA GLN A 43 -15.96 -8.13 3.57
C GLN A 43 -15.00 -9.14 2.92
N PHE A 44 -13.95 -8.66 2.24
CA PHE A 44 -12.97 -9.46 1.52
C PHE A 44 -11.61 -9.54 2.23
N VAL A 45 -11.45 -8.83 3.35
CA VAL A 45 -10.18 -8.79 4.08
C VAL A 45 -9.94 -10.14 4.76
N PRO A 46 -8.90 -10.90 4.37
CA PRO A 46 -8.51 -12.12 5.08
C PRO A 46 -7.77 -11.75 6.37
N VAL A 47 -7.65 -12.70 7.29
CA VAL A 47 -6.74 -12.56 8.45
C VAL A 47 -5.56 -13.48 8.22
N ILE A 48 -4.37 -12.92 8.10
CA ILE A 48 -3.13 -13.65 7.82
C ILE A 48 -2.16 -13.39 8.97
N ALA A 49 -1.72 -14.46 9.62
CA ALA A 49 -0.65 -14.40 10.61
C ALA A 49 0.69 -14.59 9.91
N SER A 50 1.62 -13.64 10.12
CA SER A 50 2.99 -13.76 9.63
C SER A 50 3.89 -14.35 10.74
N PRO A 51 4.76 -15.33 10.44
CA PRO A 51 5.70 -15.88 11.42
C PRO A 51 6.87 -14.94 11.74
N ILE A 52 6.98 -13.83 11.02
CA ILE A 52 8.02 -12.81 11.15
C ILE A 52 7.40 -11.42 11.05
N GLN A 53 8.00 -10.43 11.71
CA GLN A 53 7.52 -9.05 11.60
C GLN A 53 7.72 -8.51 10.18
N ILE A 54 6.74 -7.74 9.71
CA ILE A 54 6.78 -7.09 8.39
C ILE A 54 6.72 -5.59 8.60
N HIS A 55 7.70 -4.88 8.03
CA HIS A 55 7.73 -3.42 8.04
C HIS A 55 7.74 -2.88 6.62
N VAL A 56 7.08 -1.75 6.41
CA VAL A 56 7.07 -1.03 5.13
C VAL A 56 7.59 0.37 5.36
N LEU A 57 8.68 0.73 4.67
CA LEU A 57 9.19 2.09 4.59
C LEU A 57 8.48 2.80 3.43
N GLN A 58 7.42 3.54 3.75
CA GLN A 58 6.55 4.16 2.77
C GLN A 58 6.89 5.64 2.57
N HIS A 59 7.20 6.03 1.33
CA HIS A 59 7.40 7.44 0.99
C HIS A 59 6.11 8.25 1.22
N LYS A 60 6.19 9.42 1.87
CA LYS A 60 5.03 10.23 2.30
C LYS A 60 3.93 10.47 1.26
N ARG A 61 4.33 10.68 0.00
CA ARG A 61 3.41 10.92 -1.13
C ARG A 61 2.50 9.72 -1.46
N GLU A 62 2.88 8.51 -1.05
CA GLU A 62 2.05 7.31 -1.27
C GLU A 62 0.99 7.13 -0.17
N ARG A 63 1.19 7.68 1.03
CA ARG A 63 0.29 7.50 2.17
C ARG A 63 -1.15 7.91 1.87
N SER A 64 -1.32 9.08 1.25
CA SER A 64 -2.64 9.63 0.85
C SER A 64 -3.08 9.19 -0.54
N ASN A 65 -2.29 8.36 -1.23
CA ASN A 65 -2.63 7.87 -2.55
C ASN A 65 -3.78 6.86 -2.44
N ALA A 66 -4.88 7.12 -3.15
CA ALA A 66 -6.02 6.20 -3.18
C ALA A 66 -5.63 4.80 -3.72
N LYS A 67 -4.51 4.71 -4.47
CA LYS A 67 -3.95 3.49 -5.08
C LYS A 67 -2.98 2.71 -4.16
N ASN A 68 -2.92 3.07 -2.89
CA ASN A 68 -1.95 2.54 -1.93
C ASN A 68 -2.32 1.10 -1.51
N THR A 69 -1.58 0.10 -2.01
CA THR A 69 -1.79 -1.31 -1.65
C THR A 69 -1.18 -1.67 -0.29
N VAL A 70 -0.33 -0.82 0.31
CA VAL A 70 0.16 -0.97 1.70
C VAL A 70 -1.03 -1.00 2.66
N ARG A 71 -2.05 -0.15 2.43
CA ARG A 71 -3.24 -0.14 3.27
C ARG A 71 -4.04 -1.44 3.17
N LEU A 72 -4.10 -2.07 2.00
CA LEU A 72 -4.78 -3.36 1.83
C LEU A 72 -4.05 -4.48 2.58
N VAL A 73 -2.73 -4.57 2.42
CA VAL A 73 -1.96 -5.62 3.11
C VAL A 73 -1.93 -5.41 4.63
N GLN A 74 -1.96 -4.17 5.12
CA GLN A 74 -2.08 -3.89 6.56
C GLN A 74 -3.44 -4.27 7.13
N LEU A 75 -4.52 -4.21 6.35
CA LEU A 75 -5.83 -4.74 6.77
C LEU A 75 -5.80 -6.27 6.89
N ALA A 76 -5.08 -6.94 5.99
CA ALA A 76 -4.97 -8.40 5.95
C ALA A 76 -3.99 -8.98 6.98
N ILE A 77 -2.93 -8.23 7.28
CA ILE A 77 -1.86 -8.58 8.24
C ILE A 77 -1.82 -7.43 9.27
N PRO A 78 -2.61 -7.50 10.35
CA PRO A 78 -2.68 -6.43 11.36
C PRO A 78 -1.34 -6.09 12.02
N ASP A 79 -0.43 -7.07 12.11
CA ASP A 79 0.91 -6.92 12.68
C ASP A 79 1.95 -6.42 11.66
N LEU A 80 1.51 -5.87 10.52
CA LEU A 80 2.36 -5.16 9.57
C LEU A 80 2.48 -3.69 9.95
N PHE A 81 3.70 -3.24 10.15
CA PHE A 81 4.01 -1.87 10.56
C PHE A 81 4.42 -1.00 9.37
N VAL A 82 3.93 0.24 9.32
CA VAL A 82 4.24 1.20 8.24
C VAL A 82 4.94 2.41 8.82
N HIS A 83 6.11 2.72 8.27
CA HIS A 83 6.94 3.87 8.62
C HIS A 83 6.87 4.91 7.50
N CYS A 84 6.41 6.11 7.81
CA CYS A 84 6.28 7.19 6.82
C CYS A 84 7.62 7.92 6.66
N ILE A 85 8.17 7.93 5.45
CA ILE A 85 9.45 8.57 5.14
C ILE A 85 9.22 9.89 4.41
N GLU A 86 9.50 11.00 5.08
CA GLU A 86 9.45 12.34 4.52
C GLU A 86 10.83 12.92 4.22
N ASN A 87 11.78 12.62 5.09
CA ASN A 87 13.14 13.14 5.09
C ASN A 87 14.13 12.05 5.58
N ASP A 88 15.39 12.44 5.77
CA ASP A 88 16.46 11.50 6.10
C ASP A 88 16.46 11.11 7.58
N GLU A 89 15.97 12.00 8.45
CA GLU A 89 15.77 11.72 9.87
C GLU A 89 14.72 10.63 10.08
N ASP A 90 13.64 10.63 9.28
CA ASP A 90 12.62 9.58 9.32
C ASP A 90 13.19 8.20 8.94
N ILE A 91 14.20 8.15 8.06
CA ILE A 91 14.87 6.89 7.70
C ILE A 91 15.65 6.35 8.91
N VAL A 92 16.40 7.22 9.61
CA VAL A 92 17.13 6.85 10.81
C VAL A 92 16.16 6.35 11.89
N ASN A 93 15.13 7.14 12.19
CA ASN A 93 14.10 6.81 13.17
C ASN A 93 13.39 5.48 12.83
N ALA A 94 13.07 5.25 11.55
CA ALA A 94 12.44 4.01 11.13
C ALA A 94 13.35 2.80 11.40
N ILE A 95 14.66 2.90 11.08
CA ILE A 95 15.63 1.80 11.28
C ILE A 95 15.91 1.53 12.76
N GLU A 96 15.92 2.57 13.59
CA GLU A 96 16.04 2.45 15.05
C GLU A 96 14.81 1.78 15.68
N ALA A 97 13.62 2.03 15.13
CA ALA A 97 12.37 1.41 15.57
C ALA A 97 12.23 -0.06 15.13
N LEU A 98 13.04 -0.55 14.19
CA LEU A 98 13.00 -1.95 13.75
C LEU A 98 13.60 -2.90 14.82
N PRO A 99 13.10 -4.15 14.92
CA PRO A 99 13.63 -5.15 15.83
C PRO A 99 15.14 -5.37 15.68
N SER A 100 15.88 -5.40 16.79
CA SER A 100 17.31 -5.69 16.78
C SER A 100 17.59 -7.05 16.13
N GLY A 101 18.68 -7.15 15.36
CA GLY A 101 19.02 -8.34 14.57
C GLY A 101 18.97 -8.07 13.07
N ARG A 102 19.32 -9.09 12.26
CA ARG A 102 19.37 -8.94 10.80
C ARG A 102 17.98 -8.66 10.23
N LEU A 103 17.93 -7.87 9.17
CA LEU A 103 16.72 -7.43 8.50
C LEU A 103 16.83 -7.79 7.01
N ALA A 104 15.79 -8.41 6.48
CA ALA A 104 15.70 -8.76 5.07
C ALA A 104 14.97 -7.64 4.32
N VAL A 105 15.70 -6.80 3.58
CA VAL A 105 15.16 -5.64 2.86
C VAL A 105 14.83 -6.01 1.41
N PHE A 106 13.56 -5.94 1.03
CA PHE A 106 13.09 -6.24 -0.33
C PHE A 106 13.10 -4.98 -1.19
N TYR A 107 14.17 -4.84 -1.98
CA TYR A 107 14.29 -3.80 -3.01
C TYR A 107 15.42 -4.15 -3.98
N PRO A 108 15.16 -4.20 -5.31
CA PRO A 108 16.19 -4.51 -6.29
C PRO A 108 17.21 -3.37 -6.40
N CYS A 109 18.47 -3.68 -6.10
CA CYS A 109 19.61 -2.77 -6.19
C CYS A 109 20.93 -3.55 -6.40
N GLU A 110 22.02 -2.84 -6.66
CA GLU A 110 23.34 -3.44 -6.95
C GLU A 110 23.87 -4.35 -5.82
N ARG A 111 23.46 -4.09 -4.57
CA ARG A 111 23.83 -4.89 -3.39
C ARG A 111 22.81 -5.98 -3.02
N SER A 112 21.74 -6.13 -3.80
CA SER A 112 20.68 -7.10 -3.49
C SER A 112 21.02 -8.48 -4.03
N PHE A 113 20.71 -9.51 -3.25
CA PHE A 113 20.80 -10.90 -3.65
C PHE A 113 19.46 -11.41 -4.15
N THR A 114 19.50 -12.39 -5.04
CA THR A 114 18.31 -13.12 -5.45
C THR A 114 17.75 -13.89 -4.25
N LEU A 115 16.47 -13.73 -3.95
CA LEU A 115 15.82 -14.42 -2.85
C LEU A 115 15.93 -15.95 -3.00
N GLU A 116 15.70 -16.45 -4.21
CA GLU A 116 15.75 -17.87 -4.53
C GLU A 116 17.16 -18.49 -4.39
N GLU A 117 18.22 -17.71 -4.59
CA GLU A 117 19.61 -18.19 -4.42
C GLU A 117 20.05 -18.19 -2.95
N LYS A 118 19.31 -17.50 -2.08
CA LYS A 118 19.59 -17.31 -0.64
C LYS A 118 18.50 -17.91 0.27
N HIS A 119 17.59 -18.69 -0.30
CA HIS A 119 16.33 -19.10 0.32
C HIS A 119 16.52 -19.81 1.68
N GLU A 120 17.60 -20.57 1.85
CA GLU A 120 17.86 -21.36 3.06
C GLU A 120 18.15 -20.51 4.32
N ASP A 121 18.46 -19.21 4.18
CA ASP A 121 18.90 -18.37 5.30
C ASP A 121 17.77 -17.51 5.92
N ILE A 122 16.65 -17.26 5.24
CA ILE A 122 15.64 -16.32 5.76
C ILE A 122 14.60 -17.01 6.62
N THR A 123 14.91 -17.16 7.90
CA THR A 123 14.02 -17.70 8.94
C THR A 123 13.80 -16.68 10.06
N PRO A 124 12.73 -16.79 10.87
CA PRO A 124 12.55 -15.95 12.06
C PRO A 124 13.68 -16.09 13.10
N ALA A 125 14.50 -17.14 13.01
CA ALA A 125 15.67 -17.33 13.86
C ALA A 125 16.88 -16.50 13.40
N LEU A 126 17.04 -16.28 12.09
CA LEU A 126 18.16 -15.52 11.53
C LEU A 126 17.83 -14.05 11.27
N TYR A 127 16.59 -13.79 10.85
CA TYR A 127 16.08 -12.46 10.52
C TYR A 127 14.98 -12.05 11.48
N ALA A 128 15.13 -10.86 12.04
CA ALA A 128 14.17 -10.30 12.98
C ALA A 128 12.93 -9.74 12.26
N ALA A 129 13.08 -9.28 11.01
CA ALA A 129 11.98 -8.77 10.21
C ALA A 129 12.23 -8.81 8.70
N LEU A 130 11.13 -8.79 7.95
CA LEU A 130 11.10 -8.42 6.53
C LEU A 130 10.80 -6.92 6.41
N VAL A 131 11.53 -6.22 5.54
CA VAL A 131 11.39 -4.79 5.31
C VAL A 131 11.14 -4.53 3.83
N PHE A 132 10.02 -3.89 3.49
CA PHE A 132 9.69 -3.51 2.12
C PHE A 132 9.81 -1.99 1.96
N ILE A 133 10.10 -1.52 0.75
CA ILE A 133 10.16 -0.08 0.45
C ILE A 133 9.04 0.28 -0.52
N ASP A 134 8.16 1.20 -0.12
CA ASP A 134 7.02 1.65 -0.92
C ASP A 134 7.20 3.09 -1.44
N GLY A 135 6.89 3.27 -2.72
CA GLY A 135 7.15 4.48 -3.48
C GLY A 135 7.12 4.22 -4.98
N SER A 136 7.01 5.28 -5.79
CA SER A 136 7.49 5.17 -7.18
C SER A 136 8.96 4.75 -7.20
N TRP A 137 9.43 4.19 -8.32
CA TRP A 137 10.81 3.75 -8.48
C TRP A 137 11.86 4.79 -8.04
N LYS A 138 11.64 6.07 -8.39
CA LYS A 138 12.53 7.16 -7.98
C LYS A 138 12.52 7.39 -6.47
N GLN A 139 11.35 7.27 -5.83
CA GLN A 139 11.17 7.46 -4.39
C GLN A 139 11.74 6.29 -3.60
N ALA A 140 11.34 5.06 -3.96
CA ALA A 140 11.83 3.84 -3.31
C ALA A 140 13.36 3.72 -3.45
N GLY A 141 13.92 4.01 -4.62
CA GLY A 141 15.37 4.06 -4.80
C GLY A 141 16.06 5.19 -4.02
N GLY A 142 15.35 6.30 -3.78
CA GLY A 142 15.81 7.36 -2.88
C GLY A 142 15.94 6.89 -1.43
N ILE A 143 14.92 6.18 -0.93
CA ILE A 143 14.93 5.58 0.42
C ILE A 143 16.03 4.51 0.50
N ALA A 144 16.08 3.57 -0.45
CA ALA A 144 17.00 2.44 -0.45
C ALA A 144 18.49 2.84 -0.42
N ARG A 145 18.86 3.93 -1.11
CA ARG A 145 20.24 4.46 -1.12
C ARG A 145 20.65 5.10 0.20
N LYS A 146 19.69 5.60 0.97
CA LYS A 146 19.93 6.27 2.25
C LYS A 146 19.87 5.32 3.44
N LEU A 147 19.36 4.10 3.23
CA LEU A 147 19.43 3.04 4.22
C LEU A 147 20.89 2.69 4.53
N PRO A 148 21.24 2.50 5.82
CA PRO A 148 22.59 2.11 6.22
C PRO A 148 23.16 0.93 5.42
N THR A 149 24.49 0.89 5.32
CA THR A 149 25.22 -0.21 4.68
C THR A 149 25.90 -1.10 5.72
N ASP A 150 25.41 -1.08 6.96
CA ASP A 150 25.92 -1.97 8.00
C ASP A 150 25.51 -3.43 7.73
N LYS A 151 26.08 -4.35 8.51
CA LYS A 151 25.85 -5.79 8.37
C LYS A 151 24.45 -6.24 8.80
N ARG A 152 23.58 -5.33 9.27
CA ARG A 152 22.23 -5.65 9.73
C ARG A 152 21.27 -5.78 8.54
N LEU A 153 21.50 -5.03 7.46
CA LEU A 153 20.59 -4.97 6.32
C LEU A 153 21.10 -5.82 5.15
N ASP A 154 20.43 -6.95 4.92
CA ASP A 154 20.63 -7.73 3.69
C ASP A 154 19.54 -7.38 2.69
N PHE A 155 19.94 -7.03 1.46
CA PHE A 155 19.00 -6.65 0.42
C PHE A 155 18.66 -7.85 -0.45
N PHE A 156 17.38 -7.99 -0.80
CA PHE A 156 16.86 -9.07 -1.62
C PHE A 156 15.97 -8.56 -2.75
N HIS A 157 15.94 -9.33 -3.85
CA HIS A 157 14.97 -9.18 -4.93
C HIS A 157 14.51 -10.57 -5.40
N PHE A 158 13.36 -10.65 -6.05
CA PHE A 158 12.86 -11.91 -6.60
C PHE A 158 13.46 -12.13 -8.00
N ASN A 159 14.00 -13.32 -8.28
CA ASN A 159 14.44 -13.69 -9.64
C ASN A 159 13.24 -13.80 -10.59
N SER A 160 12.22 -14.48 -10.07
CA SER A 160 11.02 -14.85 -10.79
C SER A 160 9.85 -14.10 -10.18
N ILE A 161 9.44 -13.03 -10.85
CA ILE A 161 8.29 -12.22 -10.44
C ILE A 161 7.10 -12.68 -11.29
N PRO A 162 5.98 -13.11 -10.67
CA PRO A 162 4.76 -13.36 -11.43
C PRO A 162 4.30 -12.06 -12.10
N SER A 163 3.62 -12.16 -13.25
CA SER A 163 3.01 -10.98 -13.87
C SER A 163 2.12 -10.26 -12.85
N SER A 164 2.39 -8.97 -12.64
CA SER A 164 1.64 -8.18 -11.67
C SER A 164 0.16 -8.16 -12.04
N ARG A 165 -0.68 -8.50 -11.06
CA ARG A 165 -2.14 -8.39 -11.11
C ARG A 165 -2.61 -6.96 -10.84
N TYR A 166 -1.72 -6.08 -10.38
CA TYR A 166 -2.06 -4.70 -10.10
C TYR A 166 -2.12 -3.82 -11.36
N THR A 167 -3.34 -3.56 -11.81
CA THR A 167 -3.67 -2.81 -13.03
C THR A 167 -3.92 -1.33 -12.78
N ILE A 168 -4.25 -0.86 -11.58
CA ILE A 168 -4.62 0.56 -11.32
C ILE A 168 -3.42 1.55 -11.44
N ARG A 169 -2.19 1.06 -11.41
CA ARG A 169 -0.98 1.88 -11.52
C ARG A 169 -0.19 1.46 -12.77
N HIS A 170 -0.08 2.37 -13.73
CA HIS A 170 0.85 2.18 -14.85
C HIS A 170 2.30 2.21 -14.37
N THR A 171 3.07 1.23 -14.82
CA THR A 171 4.52 1.15 -14.68
C THR A 171 5.08 0.58 -15.97
N ASN A 172 6.12 1.20 -16.51
CA ASN A 172 6.82 0.70 -17.70
C ASN A 172 7.89 -0.34 -17.34
N LYS A 173 7.97 -0.74 -16.06
CA LYS A 173 8.91 -1.75 -15.58
C LYS A 173 8.21 -3.09 -15.50
N GLU A 174 8.69 -4.04 -16.28
CA GLU A 174 8.18 -5.42 -16.43
C GLU A 174 8.12 -6.18 -15.09
N TYR A 175 9.01 -5.81 -14.15
CA TYR A 175 9.25 -6.49 -12.88
C TYR A 175 8.77 -5.72 -11.65
N ALA A 176 7.83 -4.78 -11.81
CA ALA A 176 7.32 -3.96 -10.71
C ALA A 176 6.08 -4.60 -10.08
N LEU A 177 6.25 -5.17 -8.89
CA LEU A 177 5.14 -5.57 -8.01
C LEU A 177 4.65 -4.36 -7.19
N SER A 178 3.36 -4.35 -6.87
CA SER A 178 2.84 -3.55 -5.77
C SER A 178 3.34 -4.09 -4.43
N THR A 179 3.30 -3.28 -3.35
CA THR A 179 3.78 -3.73 -2.03
C THR A 179 3.02 -4.95 -1.51
N LEU A 180 1.69 -4.99 -1.72
CA LEU A 180 0.89 -6.17 -1.38
C LEU A 180 1.36 -7.43 -2.11
N GLU A 181 1.62 -7.34 -3.41
CA GLU A 181 2.12 -8.49 -4.18
C GLU A 181 3.52 -8.90 -3.73
N ALA A 182 4.41 -7.95 -3.45
CA ALA A 182 5.75 -8.23 -2.95
C ALA A 182 5.70 -8.95 -1.58
N VAL A 183 4.82 -8.52 -0.68
CA VAL A 183 4.59 -9.20 0.61
C VAL A 183 4.02 -10.60 0.39
N ALA A 184 3.03 -10.75 -0.50
CA ALA A 184 2.44 -12.06 -0.81
C ALA A 184 3.49 -13.05 -1.33
N VAL A 185 4.30 -12.64 -2.33
CA VAL A 185 5.38 -13.46 -2.89
C VAL A 185 6.42 -13.82 -1.83
N ALA A 186 6.80 -12.88 -0.96
CA ALA A 186 7.75 -13.16 0.11
C ALA A 186 7.21 -14.18 1.12
N LEU A 187 5.96 -14.04 1.56
CA LEU A 187 5.33 -14.96 2.51
C LEU A 187 5.19 -16.37 1.95
N ASP A 188 4.81 -16.49 0.69
CA ASP A 188 4.68 -17.77 -0.02
C ASP A 188 6.02 -18.45 -0.20
N LYS A 189 7.02 -17.72 -0.72
CA LYS A 189 8.36 -18.28 -0.92
C LYS A 189 9.01 -18.66 0.40
N LEU A 190 8.96 -17.81 1.43
CA LEU A 190 9.74 -18.02 2.66
C LEU A 190 9.06 -18.88 3.71
N PHE A 191 7.73 -18.88 3.75
CA PHE A 191 6.97 -19.47 4.87
C PHE A 191 5.81 -20.36 4.43
N ASP A 192 5.70 -20.67 3.13
CA ASP A 192 4.62 -21.48 2.56
C ASP A 192 3.21 -20.93 2.86
N ILE A 193 3.12 -19.60 3.03
CA ILE A 193 1.84 -18.90 3.24
C ILE A 193 1.32 -18.47 1.88
N SER A 194 0.24 -19.12 1.44
CA SER A 194 -0.35 -18.89 0.12
C SER A 194 -0.57 -17.41 -0.20
N GLN A 195 -0.15 -17.00 -1.40
CA GLN A 195 -0.40 -15.65 -1.94
C GLN A 195 -1.89 -15.37 -2.17
N HIS A 196 -2.70 -16.42 -2.34
CA HIS A 196 -4.07 -16.32 -2.87
C HIS A 196 -4.97 -15.35 -2.11
N PRO A 197 -5.04 -15.34 -0.76
CA PRO A 197 -5.93 -14.43 -0.04
C PRO A 197 -5.58 -12.95 -0.24
N LEU A 198 -4.28 -12.61 -0.29
CA LEU A 198 -3.83 -11.25 -0.56
C LEU A 198 -4.14 -10.84 -2.00
N LEU A 199 -3.86 -11.71 -2.98
CA LEU A 199 -4.15 -11.44 -4.38
C LEU A 199 -5.65 -11.32 -4.64
N ALA A 200 -6.49 -12.12 -3.98
CA ALA A 200 -7.95 -11.99 -4.05
C ALA A 200 -8.43 -10.65 -3.47
N LEU A 201 -7.88 -10.22 -2.33
CA LEU A 201 -8.19 -8.89 -1.77
C LEU A 201 -7.78 -7.76 -2.74
N LEU A 202 -6.63 -7.90 -3.41
CA LEU A 202 -6.19 -6.96 -4.42
C LEU A 202 -7.18 -6.92 -5.60
N ASP A 203 -7.59 -8.09 -6.11
CA ASP A 203 -8.55 -8.20 -7.20
C ASP A 203 -9.89 -7.54 -6.82
N GLU A 204 -10.39 -7.76 -5.61
CA GLU A 204 -11.62 -7.11 -5.13
C GLU A 204 -11.50 -5.60 -5.00
N PHE A 205 -10.36 -5.11 -4.49
CA PHE A 205 -10.09 -3.67 -4.47
C PHE A 205 -10.12 -3.07 -5.89
N GLN A 206 -9.59 -3.79 -6.87
CA GLN A 206 -9.56 -3.35 -8.26
C GLN A 206 -10.92 -3.37 -8.93
N ASN A 207 -11.72 -4.39 -8.67
CA ASN A 207 -13.09 -4.52 -9.18
C ASN A 207 -13.96 -3.36 -8.69
N HIS A 208 -13.75 -2.92 -7.46
CA HIS A 208 -14.47 -1.80 -6.87
C HIS A 208 -13.79 -0.44 -7.17
N TRP A 209 -12.71 -0.37 -7.94
CA TRP A 209 -12.01 0.90 -8.19
C TRP A 209 -12.81 1.85 -9.09
N GLN A 210 -13.23 2.98 -8.51
CA GLN A 210 -14.02 4.03 -9.17
C GLN A 210 -13.18 5.23 -9.66
N GLY A 211 -11.84 5.12 -9.73
CA GLY A 211 -10.99 6.19 -10.29
C GLY A 211 -11.03 6.22 -11.84
N PRO A 212 -10.52 7.30 -12.48
CA PRO A 212 -10.51 7.44 -13.93
C PRO A 212 -9.93 6.21 -14.65
N THR A 213 -10.61 5.71 -15.68
CA THR A 213 -10.20 4.52 -16.45
C THR A 213 -8.87 4.70 -17.17
N SER A 214 -8.46 5.94 -17.45
CA SER A 214 -7.13 6.32 -17.99
C SER A 214 -5.96 5.95 -17.07
N HIS A 215 -6.24 5.47 -15.86
CA HIS A 215 -5.24 4.95 -14.94
C HIS A 215 -5.09 3.43 -14.94
N ARG A 216 -5.93 2.69 -15.68
CA ARG A 216 -5.89 1.22 -15.73
C ARG A 216 -4.89 0.73 -16.79
N ARG A 217 -4.02 -0.21 -16.40
CA ARG A 217 -3.12 -0.96 -17.27
C ARG A 217 -3.99 -1.70 -18.30
N HIS A 218 -3.68 -1.49 -19.58
CA HIS A 218 -4.20 -2.36 -20.62
C HIS A 218 -3.45 -3.69 -20.48
N VAL A 219 -4.20 -4.74 -20.13
CA VAL A 219 -3.73 -6.12 -20.06
C VAL A 219 -3.55 -6.64 -21.48
#